data_AF-M1W2M8-F1
#
_entry.id   AF-M1W2M8-F1
#
_cell.length_a   1.000
_cell.length_b   1.000
_cell.length_c   1.000
_cell.angle_alpha   90.00
_cell.angle_beta   90.00
_cell.angle_gamma   90.00
#
_symmetry.space_group_name_H-M   'P 1'
#
loop_
_entity.id
_entity.type
_entity.pdbx_description
1 polymer ?
#
loop_
_entity_poly.entity_id
_entity_poly.type
_entity_poly.pdbx_seq_one_letter_code
_entity_poly.pdbx_strand_id
1 'polypeptide(L)'
;MSTSTCLNPAIQVVDSPAAILNLLASIENVPTLYVDLEGCPLSRHGSISILTLYVPSMSTAYIVDVHTMGKFAFIIANAAGVTLKAVLEASQINKVFFDVRNDSDALFHHFQISPQGVQDLQLMELATRGKNRRLVASLARAIKRDSPITFVEKLKWEQHKKWTKNLFDPKKGRSVGGIQ
;
A
#
# COMPACT_ATOMS: atom_id res chain seq x y z
N MET A 1 -28.07 -13.25 -2.47
CA MET A 1 -27.01 -13.59 -1.52
C MET A 1 -25.72 -13.70 -2.32
N SER A 2 -24.95 -12.63 -2.44
CA SER A 2 -23.65 -12.69 -3.12
C SER A 2 -22.65 -13.29 -2.16
N THR A 3 -22.10 -14.46 -2.52
CA THR A 3 -20.92 -15.01 -1.86
C THR A 3 -19.80 -13.99 -2.02
N SER A 4 -19.35 -13.38 -0.92
CA SER A 4 -18.08 -12.64 -0.89
C SER A 4 -16.98 -13.64 -1.22
N THR A 5 -16.61 -13.70 -2.49
CA THR A 5 -15.37 -14.34 -2.91
C THR A 5 -14.26 -13.51 -2.28
N CYS A 6 -13.56 -14.10 -1.31
CA CYS A 6 -12.37 -13.50 -0.73
C CYS A 6 -11.44 -13.11 -1.90
N LEU A 7 -11.26 -11.82 -2.14
CA LEU A 7 -10.35 -11.34 -3.19
C LEU A 7 -8.97 -11.86 -2.80
N ASN A 8 -8.49 -12.87 -3.51
CA ASN A 8 -7.12 -13.34 -3.42
C ASN A 8 -6.37 -12.67 -4.56
N PRO A 9 -5.80 -11.47 -4.34
CA PRO A 9 -5.04 -10.82 -5.39
C PRO A 9 -3.83 -11.67 -5.75
N ALA A 10 -3.47 -11.70 -7.04
CA ALA A 10 -2.16 -12.19 -7.43
C ALA A 10 -1.09 -11.29 -6.80
N ILE A 11 -0.04 -11.87 -6.23
CA ILE A 11 1.06 -11.11 -5.62
C ILE A 11 2.26 -11.22 -6.54
N GLN A 12 2.82 -10.08 -6.94
CA GLN A 12 4.06 -10.00 -7.73
C GLN A 12 5.12 -9.22 -6.97
N VAL A 13 6.28 -9.82 -6.79
CA VAL A 13 7.43 -9.14 -6.17
C VAL A 13 8.20 -8.39 -7.26
N VAL A 14 8.59 -7.16 -6.96
CA VAL A 14 9.33 -6.27 -7.86
C VAL A 14 10.63 -5.86 -7.17
N ASP A 15 11.68 -6.64 -7.42
CA ASP A 15 12.98 -6.58 -6.73
C ASP A 15 14.16 -6.41 -7.69
N SER A 16 13.89 -6.20 -8.98
CA SER A 16 14.91 -6.08 -10.02
C SER A 16 14.53 -5.06 -11.10
N PRO A 17 15.51 -4.56 -11.86
CA PRO A 17 15.25 -3.68 -13.00
C PRO A 17 14.25 -4.24 -14.01
N ALA A 18 14.38 -5.52 -14.36
CA ALA A 18 13.47 -6.18 -15.29
C ALA A 18 12.04 -6.24 -14.72
N ALA A 19 11.89 -6.51 -13.42
CA ALA A 19 10.59 -6.50 -12.77
C ALA A 19 9.95 -5.10 -12.74
N ILE A 20 10.73 -4.03 -12.58
CA ILE A 20 10.22 -2.65 -12.69
C ILE A 20 9.67 -2.39 -14.10
N LEU A 21 10.38 -2.81 -15.14
CA LEU A 21 9.91 -2.64 -16.52
C LEU A 21 8.60 -3.42 -16.78
N ASN A 22 8.50 -4.64 -16.25
CA ASN A 22 7.28 -5.45 -16.33
C ASN A 22 6.11 -4.80 -15.56
N LEU A 23 6.39 -4.25 -14.37
CA LEU A 23 5.42 -3.47 -13.60
C LEU A 23 4.91 -2.28 -14.42
N LEU A 24 5.81 -1.48 -14.99
CA LEU A 24 5.46 -0.29 -15.77
C LEU A 24 4.62 -0.63 -17.00
N ALA A 25 4.94 -1.71 -17.70
CA ALA A 25 4.12 -2.20 -18.81
C ALA A 25 2.73 -2.69 -18.35
N SER A 26 2.66 -3.33 -17.18
CA SER A 26 1.41 -3.86 -16.64
C SER A 26 0.44 -2.77 -16.16
N ILE A 27 0.98 -1.68 -15.62
CA ILE A 27 0.18 -0.57 -15.09
C ILE A 27 0.00 0.58 -16.09
N GLU A 28 0.34 0.34 -17.36
CA GLU A 28 0.09 1.31 -18.40
C GLU A 28 -1.42 1.58 -18.54
N ASN A 29 -1.80 2.85 -18.59
CA ASN A 29 -3.20 3.29 -18.73
C ASN A 29 -4.17 2.85 -17.62
N VAL A 30 -3.67 2.39 -16.46
CA VAL A 30 -4.55 2.11 -15.32
C VAL A 30 -5.05 3.41 -14.69
N PRO A 31 -6.35 3.56 -14.43
CA PRO A 31 -6.90 4.82 -13.91
C PRO A 31 -6.66 5.02 -12.41
N THR A 32 -6.45 3.93 -11.67
CA THR A 32 -6.39 3.94 -10.20
C THR A 32 -5.39 2.91 -9.68
N LEU A 33 -4.59 3.34 -8.71
CA LEU A 33 -3.67 2.53 -7.92
C LEU A 33 -4.01 2.70 -6.44
N TYR A 34 -4.09 1.61 -5.69
CA TYR A 34 -4.07 1.67 -4.23
C TYR A 34 -2.63 1.56 -3.78
N VAL A 35 -2.21 2.47 -2.90
CA VAL A 35 -0.81 2.64 -2.53
C VAL A 35 -0.67 2.57 -1.02
N ASP A 36 0.32 1.81 -0.57
CA ASP A 36 0.68 1.66 0.83
C ASP A 36 2.21 1.52 0.94
N LEU A 37 2.81 2.13 1.96
CA LEU A 37 4.25 2.09 2.19
C LEU A 37 4.53 1.53 3.58
N GLU A 38 5.59 0.74 3.67
CA GLU A 38 6.08 0.18 4.93
C GLU A 38 7.58 0.44 5.08
N GLY A 39 8.03 0.64 6.32
CA GLY A 39 9.43 0.94 6.61
C GLY A 39 9.73 1.15 8.09
N CYS A 40 10.94 1.60 8.40
CA CYS A 40 11.32 2.02 9.75
C CYS A 40 10.87 3.47 9.96
N PRO A 41 10.32 3.81 11.15
CA PRO A 41 9.40 4.92 11.40
C PRO A 41 9.15 5.85 10.20
N LEU A 42 8.18 5.45 9.37
CA LEU A 42 7.92 6.03 8.05
C LEU A 42 7.69 7.54 8.13
N SER A 43 8.66 8.31 7.63
CA SER A 43 8.71 9.77 7.58
C SER A 43 10.03 10.20 6.92
N ARG A 44 10.31 11.50 6.83
CA ARG A 44 11.63 12.05 6.47
C ARG A 44 12.79 11.57 7.35
N HIS A 45 12.52 11.09 8.57
CA HIS A 45 13.55 10.63 9.51
C HIS A 45 13.70 9.12 9.55
N GLY A 46 12.85 8.39 8.83
CA GLY A 46 12.89 6.93 8.72
C GLY A 46 13.38 6.46 7.36
N SER A 47 12.80 5.38 6.88
CA SER A 47 13.07 4.82 5.57
C SER A 47 11.81 4.20 4.96
N ILE A 48 11.83 4.01 3.65
CA ILE A 48 10.86 3.19 2.93
C ILE A 48 11.54 1.86 2.62
N SER A 49 10.94 0.75 3.03
CA SER A 49 11.43 -0.60 2.74
C SER A 49 10.58 -1.28 1.67
N ILE A 50 9.27 -1.06 1.69
CA ILE A 50 8.33 -1.67 0.77
C ILE A 50 7.37 -0.60 0.27
N LEU A 51 7.10 -0.63 -1.03
CA LEU A 51 5.98 0.08 -1.66
C LEU A 51 5.04 -0.97 -2.25
N THR A 52 3.79 -0.97 -1.79
CA THR A 52 2.74 -1.85 -2.33
C THR A 52 1.85 -1.07 -3.28
N LEU A 53 1.63 -1.62 -4.48
CA LEU A 53 0.69 -1.10 -5.47
C LEU A 53 -0.36 -2.16 -5.77
N TYR A 54 -1.60 -1.92 -5.37
CA TYR A 54 -2.72 -2.78 -5.76
C TYR A 54 -3.48 -2.16 -6.94
N VAL A 55 -3.67 -2.97 -7.99
CA VAL A 55 -4.35 -2.60 -9.23
C VAL A 55 -5.70 -3.32 -9.28
N PRO A 56 -6.83 -2.64 -8.99
CA PRO A 56 -8.13 -3.30 -8.85
C PRO A 56 -8.61 -3.99 -10.14
N SER A 57 -8.39 -3.36 -11.30
CA SER A 57 -8.79 -3.89 -12.61
C SER A 57 -8.11 -5.22 -12.95
N MET A 58 -6.96 -5.50 -12.32
CA MET A 58 -6.18 -6.71 -12.52
C MET A 58 -6.26 -7.67 -11.33
N SER A 59 -6.89 -7.25 -10.23
CA SER A 59 -6.83 -7.94 -8.93
C SER A 59 -5.39 -8.39 -8.59
N THR A 60 -4.41 -7.50 -8.76
CA THR A 60 -2.98 -7.82 -8.57
C THR A 60 -2.33 -6.80 -7.63
N ALA A 61 -1.55 -7.29 -6.67
CA ALA A 61 -0.72 -6.50 -5.77
C ALA A 61 0.75 -6.67 -6.14
N TYR A 62 1.43 -5.56 -6.43
CA TYR A 62 2.86 -5.50 -6.67
C TYR A 62 3.55 -5.04 -5.39
N ILE A 63 4.53 -5.82 -4.93
CA ILE A 63 5.34 -5.52 -3.74
C ILE A 63 6.72 -5.12 -4.23
N VAL A 64 7.00 -3.81 -4.23
CA VAL A 64 8.27 -3.25 -4.67
C VAL A 64 9.26 -3.23 -3.51
N ASP A 65 10.39 -3.89 -3.68
CA ASP A 65 11.49 -3.92 -2.71
C ASP A 65 12.32 -2.63 -2.79
N VAL A 66 11.84 -1.58 -2.11
CA VAL A 66 12.52 -0.29 -2.03
C VAL A 66 13.77 -0.38 -1.14
N HIS A 67 13.80 -1.30 -0.18
CA HIS A 67 14.94 -1.49 0.70
C HIS A 67 16.20 -1.88 -0.08
N THR A 68 16.10 -2.88 -0.95
CA THR A 68 17.23 -3.38 -1.74
C THR A 68 17.49 -2.49 -2.96
N MET A 69 16.43 -2.04 -3.65
CA MET A 69 16.59 -1.27 -4.88
C MET A 69 16.92 0.21 -4.64
N GLY A 70 16.55 0.76 -3.47
CA GLY A 70 16.70 2.18 -3.16
C GLY A 70 16.12 3.07 -4.27
N LYS A 71 16.91 4.03 -4.74
CA LYS A 71 16.50 4.94 -5.82
C LYS A 71 16.19 4.23 -7.14
N PHE A 72 16.76 3.05 -7.40
CA PHE A 72 16.52 2.31 -8.65
C PHE A 72 15.07 1.87 -8.80
N ALA A 73 14.33 1.68 -7.70
CA ALA A 73 12.89 1.44 -7.75
C ALA A 73 12.12 2.56 -8.47
N PHE A 74 12.67 3.78 -8.53
CA PHE A 74 11.95 4.96 -8.99
C PHE A 74 12.55 5.64 -10.24
N ILE A 75 13.81 5.36 -10.58
CA ILE A 75 14.51 6.02 -11.71
C ILE A 75 14.64 5.15 -12.96
N ILE A 76 14.36 3.84 -12.87
CA ILE A 76 14.40 2.96 -14.04
C ILE A 76 13.28 3.35 -14.99
N ALA A 77 13.66 3.66 -16.22
CA ALA A 77 12.76 4.12 -17.27
C ALA A 77 12.51 3.02 -18.31
N ASN A 78 11.28 2.92 -18.80
CA ASN A 78 10.97 2.12 -19.98
C ASN A 78 11.46 2.81 -21.26
N ALA A 79 11.21 2.19 -22.43
CA ALA A 79 11.62 2.73 -23.73
C ALA A 79 11.01 4.12 -24.04
N ALA A 80 9.89 4.48 -23.40
CA ALA A 80 9.25 5.79 -23.53
C ALA A 80 9.72 6.82 -22.49
N GLY A 81 10.71 6.49 -21.65
CA GLY A 81 11.21 7.38 -20.60
C GLY A 81 10.35 7.43 -19.34
N VAL A 82 9.31 6.60 -19.24
CA VAL A 82 8.40 6.56 -18.08
C VAL A 82 9.03 5.75 -16.96
N THR A 83 9.02 6.31 -15.75
CA THR A 83 9.52 5.67 -14.52
C THR A 83 8.39 5.47 -13.51
N LEU A 84 8.63 4.69 -12.44
CA LEU A 84 7.65 4.55 -11.37
C LEU A 84 7.41 5.89 -10.64
N LYS A 85 8.45 6.73 -10.52
CA LYS A 85 8.28 8.12 -10.05
C LYS A 85 7.29 8.90 -10.93
N ALA A 86 7.45 8.84 -12.24
CA ALA A 86 6.54 9.53 -13.16
C ALA A 86 5.08 9.05 -13.00
N VAL A 87 4.86 7.76 -12.77
CA VAL A 87 3.53 7.19 -12.49
C VAL A 87 2.95 7.72 -11.16
N LEU A 88 3.75 7.79 -10.10
CA LEU A 88 3.31 8.36 -8.82
C LEU A 88 3.00 9.85 -8.93
N GLU A 89 3.69 10.59 -9.79
CA GLU A 89 3.52 12.05 -10.00
C GLU A 89 2.49 12.39 -11.09
N ALA A 90 1.92 11.40 -11.78
CA ALA A 90 0.93 11.58 -12.83
C ALA A 90 -0.45 11.98 -12.26
N SER A 91 -0.92 13.21 -12.46
CA SER A 91 -2.22 13.66 -11.92
C SER A 91 -3.44 12.95 -12.53
N GLN A 92 -3.29 12.37 -13.72
CA GLN A 92 -4.34 11.59 -14.41
C GLN A 92 -4.54 10.18 -13.83
N ILE A 93 -3.61 9.68 -13.02
CA ILE A 93 -3.72 8.39 -12.35
C ILE A 93 -4.09 8.66 -10.89
N ASN A 94 -5.24 8.13 -10.45
CA ASN A 94 -5.64 8.25 -9.04
C ASN A 94 -4.75 7.36 -8.17
N LYS A 95 -4.10 7.92 -7.15
CA LYS A 95 -3.44 7.14 -6.10
C LYS A 95 -4.27 7.19 -4.83
N VAL A 96 -4.88 6.06 -4.50
CA VAL A 96 -5.68 5.91 -3.29
C VAL A 96 -4.76 5.50 -2.15
N PHE A 97 -4.63 6.37 -1.17
CA PHE A 97 -3.92 6.10 0.08
C PHE A 97 -4.91 6.01 1.22
N PHE A 98 -4.51 5.39 2.32
CA PHE A 98 -5.19 5.57 3.60
C PHE A 98 -4.24 6.35 4.52
N ASP A 99 -4.51 7.63 4.76
CA ASP A 99 -3.66 8.50 5.59
C ASP A 99 -2.27 8.78 4.97
N VAL A 100 -2.25 9.54 3.87
CA VAL A 100 -1.05 9.75 3.01
C VAL A 100 0.09 10.56 3.67
N ARG A 101 -0.10 11.10 4.87
CA ARG A 101 0.77 12.15 5.43
C ARG A 101 2.22 11.70 5.55
N ASN A 102 2.44 10.57 6.20
CA ASN A 102 3.78 10.01 6.41
C ASN A 102 4.37 9.41 5.13
N ASP A 103 3.52 8.82 4.28
CA ASP A 103 3.91 8.29 2.98
C ASP A 103 4.48 9.38 2.09
N SER A 104 3.75 10.50 1.97
CA SER A 104 4.16 11.66 1.19
C SER A 104 5.41 12.31 1.76
N ASP A 105 5.53 12.43 3.09
CA ASP A 105 6.73 12.97 3.74
C ASP A 105 7.96 12.12 3.43
N ALA A 106 7.83 10.79 3.52
CA ALA A 106 8.90 9.85 3.21
C ALA A 106 9.27 9.86 1.72
N LEU A 107 8.28 9.78 0.82
CA LEU A 107 8.48 9.81 -0.64
C LEU A 107 9.21 11.08 -1.08
N PHE A 108 8.82 12.24 -0.55
CA PHE A 108 9.44 13.50 -0.92
C PHE A 108 10.87 13.62 -0.39
N HIS A 109 11.09 13.38 0.91
CA HIS A 109 12.41 13.63 1.49
C HIS A 109 13.47 12.62 1.04
N HIS A 110 13.09 11.35 0.85
CA HIS A 110 14.06 10.30 0.48
C HIS A 110 14.26 10.17 -1.03
N PHE A 111 13.22 10.45 -1.83
CA PHE A 111 13.24 10.18 -3.28
C PHE A 111 12.81 11.36 -4.15
N GLN A 112 12.51 12.52 -3.55
CA GLN A 112 12.02 13.70 -4.26
C GLN A 112 10.76 13.42 -5.07
N ILE A 113 9.88 12.54 -4.58
CA ILE A 113 8.63 12.16 -5.23
C ILE A 113 7.48 12.94 -4.58
N SER A 114 6.70 13.65 -5.39
CA SER A 114 5.51 14.39 -4.95
C SER A 114 4.24 13.79 -5.57
N PRO A 115 3.60 12.80 -4.93
CA PRO A 115 2.42 12.14 -5.49
C PRO A 115 1.34 13.14 -5.90
N GLN A 116 0.83 13.02 -7.12
CA GLN A 116 -0.28 13.83 -7.65
C GLN A 116 -1.55 12.97 -7.76
N GLY A 117 -2.73 13.55 -7.95
CA GLY A 117 -3.96 12.73 -8.10
C GLY A 117 -4.26 11.86 -6.87
N VAL A 118 -3.88 12.34 -5.68
CA VAL A 118 -4.08 11.61 -4.42
C VAL A 118 -5.55 11.63 -4.02
N GLN A 119 -6.07 10.45 -3.66
CA GLN A 119 -7.35 10.27 -3.00
C GLN A 119 -7.10 9.66 -1.62
N ASP A 120 -7.29 10.45 -0.56
CA ASP A 120 -7.11 9.95 0.81
C ASP A 120 -8.42 9.31 1.31
N LEU A 121 -8.42 7.98 1.35
CA LEU A 121 -9.58 7.18 1.76
C LEU A 121 -9.96 7.43 3.22
N GLN A 122 -9.02 7.82 4.09
CA GLN A 122 -9.32 8.19 5.49
C GLN A 122 -10.14 9.47 5.54
N LEU A 123 -9.83 10.45 4.70
CA LEU A 123 -10.60 11.71 4.62
C LEU A 123 -11.94 11.52 3.92
N MET A 124 -11.99 10.67 2.88
CA MET A 124 -13.26 10.30 2.24
C MET A 124 -14.19 9.60 3.24
N GLU A 125 -13.67 8.65 4.01
CA GLU A 125 -14.41 7.99 5.09
C GLU A 125 -14.86 8.97 6.18
N LEU A 126 -14.06 9.99 6.51
CA LEU A 126 -14.48 11.04 7.45
C LEU A 126 -15.65 11.86 6.87
N ALA A 127 -15.61 12.16 5.57
CA ALA A 127 -16.61 12.96 4.88
C ALA A 127 -17.98 12.26 4.79
N THR A 128 -18.00 10.92 4.69
CA THR A 128 -19.26 10.15 4.66
C THR A 128 -19.97 10.09 6.02
N ARG A 129 -19.30 10.44 7.13
CA ARG A 129 -19.92 10.44 8.46
C ARG A 129 -20.89 11.61 8.64
N GLY A 130 -22.10 11.32 9.09
CA GLY A 130 -23.10 12.34 9.43
C GLY A 130 -22.85 13.06 10.77
N LYS A 131 -22.22 12.40 11.75
CA LYS A 131 -21.86 12.96 13.06
C LYS A 131 -20.43 12.54 13.44
N ASN A 132 -19.77 13.29 14.31
CA ASN A 132 -18.41 13.03 14.83
C ASN A 132 -17.29 13.03 13.76
N ARG A 133 -16.92 14.25 13.35
CA ARG A 133 -15.79 14.54 12.44
C ARG A 133 -14.55 15.10 13.13
N ARG A 134 -14.51 15.04 14.48
CA ARG A 134 -13.39 15.58 15.26
C ARG A 134 -12.11 14.76 15.10
N LEU A 135 -12.25 13.45 14.82
CA LEU A 135 -11.15 12.50 14.72
C LEU A 135 -11.29 11.64 13.46
N VAL A 136 -10.16 11.41 12.78
CA VAL A 136 -10.05 10.45 11.69
C VAL A 136 -10.10 9.00 12.22
N ALA A 137 -10.53 8.04 11.39
CA ALA A 137 -10.50 6.62 11.74
C ALA A 137 -9.14 6.02 11.42
N SER A 138 -8.67 5.10 12.25
CA SER A 138 -7.64 4.16 11.80
C SER A 138 -8.22 3.24 10.71
N LEU A 139 -7.36 2.71 9.84
CA LEU A 139 -7.77 1.74 8.81
C LEU A 139 -8.56 0.58 9.42
N ALA A 140 -8.15 0.12 10.61
CA ALA A 140 -8.87 -0.93 11.30
C ALA A 140 -10.29 -0.57 11.70
N ARG A 141 -10.52 0.67 12.13
CA ARG A 141 -11.85 1.15 12.50
C ARG A 141 -12.72 1.37 11.26
N ALA A 142 -12.13 1.87 10.17
CA ALA A 142 -12.80 2.01 8.87
C ALA A 142 -13.24 0.65 8.32
N ILE A 143 -12.37 -0.36 8.33
CA ILE A 143 -12.72 -1.73 7.88
C ILE A 143 -13.88 -2.29 8.70
N LYS A 144 -13.82 -2.19 10.04
CA LYS A 144 -14.89 -2.71 10.91
C LYS A 144 -16.24 -2.08 10.56
N ARG A 145 -16.28 -0.77 10.35
CA ARG A 145 -17.52 -0.02 10.17
C ARG A 145 -18.06 -0.05 8.75
N ASP A 146 -17.19 0.12 7.76
CA ASP A 146 -17.57 0.48 6.39
C ASP A 146 -17.25 -0.62 5.37
N SER A 147 -16.41 -1.61 5.70
CA SER A 147 -16.06 -2.68 4.75
C SER A 147 -17.23 -3.66 4.54
N PRO A 148 -17.50 -4.07 3.29
CA PRO A 148 -18.56 -5.03 2.94
C PRO A 148 -18.21 -6.48 3.30
N ILE A 149 -17.00 -6.76 3.79
CA ILE A 149 -16.61 -8.12 4.19
C ILE A 149 -17.43 -8.59 5.40
N THR A 150 -17.66 -9.90 5.46
CA THR A 150 -18.50 -10.54 6.48
C THR A 150 -17.91 -10.41 7.89
N PHE A 151 -18.75 -10.58 8.90
CA PHE A 151 -18.30 -10.62 10.30
C PHE A 151 -17.22 -11.69 10.55
N VAL A 152 -17.36 -12.86 9.92
CA VAL A 152 -16.38 -13.95 10.01
C VAL A 152 -15.04 -13.55 9.39
N GLU A 153 -15.04 -12.88 8.24
CA GLU A 153 -13.82 -12.35 7.61
C GLU A 153 -13.16 -11.27 8.47
N LYS A 154 -13.95 -10.35 9.06
CA LYS A 154 -13.45 -9.35 10.01
C LYS A 154 -12.77 -10.00 11.21
N LEU A 155 -13.38 -11.04 11.80
CA LEU A 155 -12.80 -11.79 12.92
C LEU A 155 -11.48 -12.47 12.54
N LYS A 156 -11.43 -13.16 11.38
CA LYS A 156 -10.21 -13.80 10.88
C LYS A 156 -9.08 -12.78 10.69
N TRP A 157 -9.40 -11.64 10.08
CA TRP A 157 -8.44 -10.56 9.86
C TRP A 157 -7.93 -9.95 11.18
N GLU A 158 -8.79 -9.75 12.18
CA GLU A 158 -8.39 -9.27 13.51
C GLU A 158 -7.47 -10.26 14.23
N GLN A 159 -7.79 -11.56 14.16
CA GLN A 159 -6.96 -12.62 14.72
C GLN A 159 -5.59 -12.65 14.06
N HIS A 160 -5.56 -12.58 12.72
CA HIS A 160 -4.31 -12.55 11.96
C HIS A 160 -3.48 -11.32 12.32
N LYS A 161 -4.06 -10.12 12.34
CA LYS A 161 -3.35 -8.89 12.78
C LYS A 161 -2.75 -9.02 14.17
N LYS A 162 -3.48 -9.61 15.13
CA LYS A 162 -2.99 -9.83 16.49
C LYS A 162 -1.83 -10.82 16.50
N TRP A 163 -1.93 -11.90 15.72
CA TRP A 163 -0.85 -12.88 15.56
C TRP A 163 0.39 -12.23 14.93
N THR A 164 0.27 -11.53 13.81
CA THR A 164 1.37 -10.85 13.12
C THR A 164 2.04 -9.83 14.03
N LYS A 165 1.25 -9.01 14.75
CA LYS A 165 1.79 -8.04 15.71
C LYS A 165 2.57 -8.70 16.85
N ASN A 166 2.13 -9.87 17.34
CA ASN A 166 2.86 -10.62 18.35
C ASN A 166 4.13 -11.27 17.78
N LEU A 167 4.10 -11.75 16.54
CA LEU A 167 5.23 -12.37 15.86
C LEU A 167 6.40 -11.40 15.67
N PHE A 168 6.09 -10.13 15.40
CA PHE A 168 7.09 -9.08 15.17
C PHE A 168 7.29 -8.16 16.39
N ASP A 169 6.76 -8.51 17.57
CA ASP A 169 7.02 -7.77 18.81
C ASP A 169 8.46 -8.06 19.28
N PRO A 170 9.39 -7.09 19.26
CA PRO A 170 10.79 -7.33 19.63
C PRO A 170 10.94 -7.77 21.09
N LYS A 171 9.94 -7.47 21.95
CA LYS A 171 9.92 -7.84 23.37
C LYS A 171 9.44 -9.27 23.61
N LYS A 172 8.84 -9.90 22.60
CA LYS A 172 8.42 -11.31 22.62
C LYS A 172 9.32 -12.05 21.63
N GLY A 173 10.51 -12.44 22.10
CA GLY A 173 11.53 -13.06 21.27
C GLY A 173 10.98 -14.11 20.30
N ARG A 174 11.57 -14.20 19.10
CA ARG A 174 11.15 -15.11 18.02
C ARG A 174 10.94 -16.53 18.55
N SER A 175 9.69 -16.97 18.68
CA SER A 175 9.37 -18.40 18.71
C SER A 175 9.15 -18.86 17.27
N VAL A 176 10.25 -19.11 16.56
CA VAL A 176 10.23 -19.93 15.34
C VAL A 176 9.94 -21.36 15.76
N GLY A 177 8.65 -21.72 15.84
CA GLY A 177 8.24 -23.11 15.77
C GLY A 177 8.41 -23.57 14.33
N GLY A 178 9.39 -24.46 14.12
CA GLY A 178 9.65 -25.07 12.82
C GLY A 178 8.40 -25.76 12.28
N ILE A 179 8.12 -25.53 11.01
CA ILE A 179 7.24 -26.39 10.22
C ILE A 179 8.19 -27.35 9.50
N GLN A 180 8.22 -28.60 9.96
CA GLN A 180 8.58 -29.74 9.12
C GLN A 180 7.37 -30.07 8.24
#